data_AF-A0A6M3IF92-F1
#
_entry.id   AF-A0A6M3IF92-F1
#
_cell.length_a   1.000
_cell.length_b   1.000
_cell.length_c   1.000
_cell.angle_alpha   90.00
_cell.angle_beta   90.00
_cell.angle_gamma   90.00
#
_symmetry.space_group_name_H-M   'P 1'
#
loop_
_entity.id
_entity.type
_entity.pdbx_description
1 polymer ?
#
loop_
_entity_poly.entity_id
_entity_poly.type
_entity_poly.pdbx_seq_one_letter_code
_entity_poly.pdbx_strand_id
1 'polypeptide(L)'
;MRDYEQLTQQELELYQAKNKDYTNGGSPYGNFERVASILSLYPKLKLSDPRIVAMVYLMKQLDSCLWMLNEGYEGEVENIDTRLTDVHVYAKIIRLMGGNNE
;
A
#
# COMPACT_ATOMS: atom_id res chain seq x y z
N MET A 1 -9.71 -18.62 25.03
CA MET A 1 -10.43 -18.12 23.85
C MET A 1 -10.45 -16.61 23.99
N ARG A 2 -10.03 -15.84 22.98
CA ARG A 2 -10.09 -14.36 23.07
C ARG A 2 -11.56 -13.93 23.02
N ASP A 3 -11.94 -12.95 23.84
CA ASP A 3 -13.27 -12.32 23.74
C ASP A 3 -13.28 -11.16 22.74
N TYR A 4 -14.47 -10.60 22.48
CA TYR A 4 -14.68 -9.54 21.50
C TYR A 4 -13.87 -8.27 21.84
N GLU A 5 -13.77 -7.91 23.11
CA GLU A 5 -13.04 -6.71 23.55
C GLU A 5 -11.53 -6.89 23.35
N GLN A 6 -11.00 -8.08 23.66
CA GLN A 6 -9.60 -8.43 23.43
C GLN A 6 -9.23 -8.42 21.95
N LEU A 7 -10.12 -8.88 21.06
CA LEU A 7 -9.90 -8.79 19.61
C LEU A 7 -9.90 -7.33 19.14
N THR A 8 -10.89 -6.54 19.59
CA THR A 8 -11.02 -5.13 19.22
C THR A 8 -9.80 -4.32 19.67
N GLN A 9 -9.30 -4.57 20.88
CA GLN A 9 -8.11 -3.90 21.41
C GLN A 9 -6.87 -4.19 20.56
N GLN A 10 -6.67 -5.44 20.16
CA GLN A 10 -5.55 -5.85 19.30
C GLN A 10 -5.62 -5.21 17.90
N GLU A 11 -6.83 -5.11 17.33
CA GLU A 11 -7.04 -4.43 16.05
C GLU A 11 -6.74 -2.93 16.15
N LEU A 12 -7.09 -2.30 17.27
CA LEU A 12 -6.78 -0.89 17.53
C LEU A 12 -5.28 -0.64 17.62
N GLU A 13 -4.56 -1.49 18.35
CA GLU A 13 -3.10 -1.42 18.47
C GLU A 13 -2.42 -1.60 17.10
N LEU A 14 -2.86 -2.59 16.32
CA LEU A 14 -2.36 -2.83 14.97
C LEU A 14 -2.66 -1.65 14.02
N TYR A 15 -3.87 -1.08 14.12
CA TYR A 15 -4.26 0.09 13.33
C TYR A 15 -3.36 1.29 13.62
N GLN A 16 -3.10 1.57 14.91
CA GLN A 16 -2.22 2.67 15.32
C GLN A 16 -0.78 2.46 14.84
N ALA A 17 -0.23 1.24 15.01
CA ALA A 17 1.11 0.91 14.53
C ALA A 17 1.23 1.09 13.02
N LYS A 18 0.26 0.58 12.25
CA LYS A 18 0.24 0.75 10.79
C LYS A 18 0.10 2.21 10.36
N ASN A 19 -0.76 2.99 11.00
CA ASN A 19 -0.90 4.40 10.66
C ASN A 19 0.39 5.19 10.91
N LYS A 20 1.10 4.88 11.99
CA LYS A 20 2.43 5.45 12.23
C LYS A 20 3.37 5.15 11.06
N ASP A 21 3.35 3.93 10.54
CA ASP A 21 4.17 3.53 9.40
C ASP A 21 3.84 4.20 8.06
N TYR A 22 2.61 4.70 7.89
CA TYR A 22 2.19 5.34 6.64
C TYR A 22 2.21 6.87 6.69
N THR A 23 2.22 7.44 7.90
CA THR A 23 1.84 8.84 8.12
C THR A 23 2.59 9.52 9.27
N ASN A 24 3.35 8.80 10.10
CA ASN A 24 4.04 9.28 11.30
C ASN A 24 3.11 10.07 12.25
N GLY A 25 1.82 9.72 12.30
CA GLY A 25 0.80 10.46 13.06
C GLY A 25 0.13 11.61 12.32
N GLY A 26 0.38 11.76 11.01
CA GLY A 26 -0.37 12.63 10.10
C GLY A 26 -1.77 12.09 9.77
N SER A 27 -2.34 12.50 8.62
CA SER A 27 -3.65 11.99 8.19
C SER A 27 -3.60 10.46 8.08
N PRO A 28 -4.41 9.69 8.84
CA PRO A 28 -4.42 8.22 8.80
C PRO A 28 -4.78 7.65 7.42
N TYR A 29 -5.25 8.51 6.52
CA TYR A 29 -5.61 8.17 5.15
C TYR A 29 -4.61 8.68 4.11
N GLY A 30 -3.48 9.27 4.53
CA GLY A 30 -2.56 9.99 3.64
C GLY A 30 -2.05 9.18 2.46
N ASN A 31 -1.76 7.89 2.63
CA ASN A 31 -1.39 7.00 1.52
C ASN A 31 -2.54 6.84 0.51
N PHE A 32 -3.77 6.67 0.97
CA PHE A 32 -4.95 6.57 0.10
C PHE A 32 -5.22 7.88 -0.63
N GLU A 33 -5.06 9.02 0.04
CA GLU A 33 -5.22 10.35 -0.55
C GLU A 33 -4.20 10.59 -1.68
N ARG A 34 -2.94 10.22 -1.48
CA ARG A 34 -1.88 10.35 -2.51
C ARG A 34 -2.12 9.42 -3.69
N VAL A 35 -2.43 8.14 -3.45
CA VAL A 35 -2.78 7.18 -4.52
C VAL A 35 -4.01 7.64 -5.29
N ALA A 36 -5.06 8.12 -4.60
CA ALA A 36 -6.27 8.64 -5.23
C ALA A 36 -5.95 9.88 -6.10
N SER A 37 -5.08 10.77 -5.62
CA SER A 37 -4.63 11.93 -6.38
C SER A 37 -3.92 11.51 -7.67
N ILE A 38 -3.07 10.48 -7.63
CA ILE A 38 -2.43 9.93 -8.83
C ILE A 38 -3.47 9.33 -9.79
N LEU A 39 -4.40 8.51 -9.28
CA LEU A 39 -5.45 7.88 -10.10
C LEU A 39 -6.37 8.91 -10.77
N SER A 40 -6.58 10.07 -10.14
CA SER A 40 -7.38 11.16 -10.71
C SER A 40 -6.81 11.69 -12.04
N LEU A 41 -5.51 11.50 -12.30
CA LEU A 41 -4.85 11.88 -13.55
C LEU A 41 -5.24 10.97 -14.74
N TYR A 42 -5.89 9.83 -14.47
CA TYR A 42 -6.23 8.81 -15.48
C TYR A 42 -7.74 8.51 -15.50
N PRO A 43 -8.60 9.46 -15.87
CA PRO A 43 -10.07 9.31 -15.76
C PRO A 43 -10.67 8.22 -16.66
N LYS A 44 -9.91 7.73 -17.64
CA LYS A 44 -10.34 6.65 -18.56
C LYS A 44 -9.86 5.26 -18.11
N LEU A 45 -9.20 5.15 -16.96
CA LEU A 45 -8.64 3.90 -16.46
C LEU A 45 -9.77 2.95 -16.04
N LYS A 46 -9.77 1.73 -16.57
CA LYS A 46 -10.73 0.69 -16.16
C LYS A 46 -10.26 0.05 -14.86
N LEU A 47 -10.78 0.52 -13.73
CA LEU A 47 -10.39 0.03 -12.39
C LEU A 47 -10.71 -1.46 -12.16
N SER A 48 -11.60 -2.06 -12.96
CA SER A 48 -11.88 -3.50 -12.93
C SER A 48 -10.90 -4.37 -13.72
N ASP A 49 -9.93 -3.77 -14.43
CA ASP A 49 -8.86 -4.53 -15.07
C ASP A 49 -7.88 -5.06 -14.00
N PRO A 50 -7.63 -6.38 -13.92
CA PRO A 50 -6.75 -6.96 -12.90
C PRO A 50 -5.32 -6.42 -12.95
N ARG A 51 -4.84 -5.98 -14.13
CA ARG A 51 -3.53 -5.35 -14.28
C ARG A 51 -3.50 -3.99 -13.59
N ILE A 52 -4.60 -3.26 -13.66
CA ILE A 52 -4.75 -1.97 -12.98
C ILE A 52 -4.84 -2.18 -11.47
N VAL A 53 -5.58 -3.18 -11.00
CA VAL A 53 -5.62 -3.53 -9.57
C VAL A 53 -4.21 -3.84 -9.04
N ALA A 54 -3.45 -4.66 -9.76
CA ALA A 54 -2.06 -4.95 -9.37
C ALA A 54 -1.16 -3.71 -9.41
N MET A 55 -1.35 -2.80 -10.38
CA MET A 55 -0.64 -1.52 -10.43
C MET A 55 -0.98 -0.61 -9.23
N VAL A 56 -2.23 -0.62 -8.76
CA VAL A 56 -2.63 0.14 -7.56
C VAL A 56 -1.95 -0.41 -6.30
N TYR A 57 -1.86 -1.74 -6.15
CA TYR A 57 -1.14 -2.35 -5.03
C TYR A 57 0.36 -2.05 -5.08
N LEU A 58 0.96 -2.08 -6.27
CA LEU A 58 2.34 -1.65 -6.48
C LEU A 58 2.54 -0.18 -6.08
N MET A 59 1.67 0.71 -6.57
CA MET A 59 1.74 2.14 -6.30
C MET A 59 1.62 2.45 -4.81
N LYS A 60 0.76 1.73 -4.10
CA LYS A 60 0.63 1.83 -2.64
C LYS A 60 1.96 1.55 -1.93
N GLN A 61 2.65 0.48 -2.31
CA GLN A 61 3.93 0.11 -1.69
C GLN A 61 5.03 1.11 -2.04
N LEU A 62 5.08 1.56 -3.29
CA LEU A 62 6.01 2.59 -3.73
C LEU A 62 5.79 3.93 -3.01
N ASP A 63 4.55 4.38 -2.87
CA ASP A 63 4.23 5.61 -2.12
C ASP A 63 4.70 5.51 -0.66
N SER A 64 4.51 4.35 -0.04
CA SER A 64 4.96 4.14 1.34
C SER A 64 6.49 4.23 1.44
N CYS A 65 7.25 3.64 0.50
CA CYS A 65 8.71 3.82 0.44
C CYS A 65 9.11 5.30 0.28
N LEU A 66 8.47 6.02 -0.65
CA LEU A 66 8.78 7.43 -0.90
C LEU A 66 8.49 8.30 0.32
N TRP A 67 7.36 8.05 0.98
CA TRP A 67 7.00 8.74 2.21
C TRP A 67 7.99 8.44 3.34
N MET A 68 8.38 7.17 3.54
CA MET A 68 9.39 6.76 4.52
C MET A 68 10.74 7.45 4.29
N LEU A 69 11.19 7.50 3.04
CA LEU A 69 12.41 8.22 2.65
C LEU A 69 12.29 9.74 2.89
N ASN A 70 11.12 10.33 2.64
CA ASN A 70 10.86 11.76 2.88
C ASN A 70 10.92 12.12 4.37
N GLU A 71 10.36 11.26 5.22
CA GLU A 71 10.33 11.48 6.67
C GLU A 71 11.60 11.00 7.40
N GLY A 72 12.48 10.27 6.72
CA GLY A 72 13.66 9.64 7.34
C GLY A 72 13.27 8.53 8.33
N TYR A 73 12.24 7.75 8.01
CA TYR A 73 11.64 6.73 8.87
C TYR A 73 11.74 5.34 8.23
N GLU A 74 12.00 4.27 9.02
CA GLU A 74 12.24 2.92 8.48
C GLU A 74 11.13 1.89 8.74
N GLY A 75 10.00 2.27 9.35
CA GLY A 75 8.88 1.34 9.52
C GLY A 75 9.08 0.38 10.68
N GLU A 76 8.04 0.19 11.48
CA GLU A 76 8.03 -0.78 12.58
C GLU A 76 7.49 -2.15 12.13
N VAL A 77 6.54 -2.17 11.18
CA VAL A 77 5.91 -3.38 10.67
C VAL A 77 6.50 -3.81 9.32
N GLU A 78 6.62 -2.88 8.38
CA GLU A 78 7.18 -3.10 7.05
C GLU A 78 8.22 -2.03 6.75
N ASN A 79 9.46 -2.45 6.47
CA ASN A 79 10.56 -1.56 6.12
C ASN A 79 10.64 -1.31 4.61
N ILE A 80 11.52 -0.39 4.19
CA ILE A 80 11.69 -0.05 2.77
C ILE A 80 11.97 -1.30 1.91
N ASP A 81 12.82 -2.22 2.35
CA ASP A 81 13.18 -3.42 1.58
C ASP A 81 12.00 -4.38 1.36
N THR A 82 11.22 -4.64 2.41
CA THR A 82 10.00 -5.46 2.30
C THR A 82 8.99 -4.87 1.32
N ARG A 83 8.82 -3.54 1.33
CA ARG A 83 7.91 -2.84 0.42
C ARG A 83 8.42 -2.84 -1.02
N LEU A 84 9.72 -2.66 -1.25
CA LEU A 84 10.33 -2.77 -2.58
C LEU A 84 10.28 -4.20 -3.12
N THR A 85 10.34 -5.21 -2.24
CA THR A 85 10.11 -6.60 -2.62
C THR A 85 8.69 -6.79 -3.16
N ASP A 86 7.67 -6.24 -2.51
CA ASP A 86 6.29 -6.27 -3.02
C ASP A 86 6.16 -5.56 -4.37
N VAL A 87 6.79 -4.38 -4.54
CA VAL A 87 6.83 -3.67 -5.83
C VAL A 87 7.37 -4.59 -6.93
N HIS A 88 8.45 -5.31 -6.66
CA HIS A 88 9.05 -6.25 -7.60
C HIS A 88 8.13 -7.44 -7.92
N VAL A 89 7.44 -7.99 -6.91
CA VAL A 89 6.47 -9.08 -7.09
C VAL A 89 5.30 -8.62 -7.96
N TYR A 90 4.68 -7.49 -7.64
CA TYR A 90 3.54 -6.98 -8.42
C TYR A 90 3.94 -6.63 -9.85
N ALA A 91 5.12 -6.04 -10.07
CA ALA A 91 5.63 -5.76 -11.40
C ALA A 91 5.75 -7.04 -12.27
N LYS A 92 6.24 -8.14 -11.69
CA LYS A 92 6.30 -9.44 -12.38
C LYS A 92 4.91 -9.98 -12.72
N ILE A 93 3.99 -9.94 -11.76
CA ILE A 93 2.61 -10.41 -11.96
C ILE A 93 1.95 -9.64 -13.12
N ILE A 94 2.08 -8.31 -13.16
CA ILE A 94 1.53 -7.47 -14.22
C ILE A 94 2.09 -7.87 -15.59
N ARG A 95 3.40 -8.13 -15.68
CA ARG A 95 4.04 -8.58 -16.93
C ARG A 95 3.50 -9.93 -17.39
N LEU A 96 3.31 -10.88 -16.48
CA LEU A 96 2.79 -12.22 -16.79
C LEU A 96 1.32 -12.18 -17.24
N MET A 97 0.51 -11.27 -16.68
CA MET A 97 -0.88 -11.05 -17.14
C MET A 97 -0.94 -10.53 -18.58
N GLY A 98 0.08 -9.82 -19.04
CA GLY A 98 0.19 -9.34 -20.42
C GLY A 98 0.70 -10.39 -21.43
N GLY A 99 1.26 -11.50 -20.95
CA GLY A 99 1.92 -12.51 -21.79
C GLY A 99 1.04 -13.67 -22.28
N ASN A 100 -0.27 -13.67 -21.97
CA ASN A 100 -1.17 -14.80 -22.27
C ASN A 100 -2.29 -14.44 -23.26
N ASN A 101 -2.11 -13.42 -24.10
CA ASN A 101 -3.05 -13.07 -25.18
C ASN A 101 -2.35 -13.05 -26.56
N GLU A 102 -1.55 -14.07 -26.84
CA GLU A 102 -1.17 -14.46 -28.21
C GLU A 102 -1.59 -15.91 -28.45
#